data_AF-A0A1V8RLS0-F1
#
_entry.id   AF-A0A1V8RLS0-F1
#
_cell.length_a   1.000
_cell.length_b   1.000
_cell.length_c   1.000
_cell.angle_alpha   90.00
_cell.angle_beta   90.00
_cell.angle_gamma   90.00
#
_symmetry.space_group_name_H-M   'P 1'
#
loop_
_entity.id
_entity.type
_entity.pdbx_description
1 polymer ?
#
loop_
_entity_poly.entity_id
_entity_poly.type
_entity_poly.pdbx_seq_one_letter_code
_entity_poly.pdbx_strand_id
1 'polypeptide(L)' 'MARHRIRIIHVFRTTRSIEIEVEADDEYDAREGVSSGAVDTPDFDDPRWQTGWDLQNEEMGPA' A
#
# COMPACT_ATOMS: atom_id res chain seq x y z
N MET A 1 -44.84 -2.35 -11.76
CA MET A 1 -43.46 -2.02 -11.34
C MET A 1 -42.51 -2.97 -12.05
N ALA A 2 -41.53 -2.45 -12.80
CA ALA A 2 -40.54 -3.27 -13.50
C ALA A 2 -39.33 -3.56 -12.61
N ARG A 3 -38.72 -4.74 -12.75
CA ARG A 3 -37.58 -5.17 -11.94
C ARG A 3 -36.30 -4.95 -12.74
N HIS A 4 -35.37 -4.16 -12.20
CA HIS A 4 -34.08 -3.86 -12.82
C HIS A 4 -32.94 -4.51 -12.04
N ARG A 5 -31.88 -4.90 -12.76
CA ARG A 5 -30.68 -5.50 -12.17
C ARG A 5 -29.54 -4.49 -12.28
N ILE A 6 -28.97 -4.14 -11.13
CA ILE A 6 -27.86 -3.18 -11.00
C ILE A 6 -26.66 -3.93 -10.42
N ARG A 7 -25.46 -3.56 -10.87
CA ARG A 7 -24.18 -4.03 -10.37
C ARG A 7 -23.48 -2.88 -9.63
N ILE A 8 -23.00 -3.19 -8.44
CA ILE A 8 -22.20 -2.29 -7.60
C ILE A 8 -20.82 -2.94 -7.44
N ILE A 9 -19.76 -2.18 -7.70
CA ILE A 9 -18.37 -2.63 -7.56
C ILE A 9 -17.67 -1.71 -6.57
N HIS A 10 -17.13 -2.28 -5.49
CA HIS A 10 -16.26 -1.58 -4.55
C HIS A 10 -14.84 -2.13 -4.68
N VAL A 11 -13.86 -1.25 -4.80
CA VAL A 11 -12.44 -1.61 -4.82
C VAL A 11 -11.78 -1.08 -3.56
N PHE A 12 -11.28 -2.00 -2.73
CA PHE A 12 -10.50 -1.70 -1.53
C PHE A 12 -9.02 -1.93 -1.79
N ARG A 13 -8.16 -1.02 -1.32
CA ARG A 13 -6.71 -1.20 -1.36
C ARG A 13 -6.16 -1.21 0.06
N THR A 14 -5.30 -2.18 0.34
CA THR A 14 -4.48 -2.23 1.55
C THR A 14 -3.12 -1.62 1.25
N THR A 15 -2.69 -0.66 2.05
CA THR A 15 -1.34 -0.10 1.99
C THR A 15 -0.64 -0.38 3.31
N ARG A 16 0.58 -0.92 3.25
CA ARG A 16 1.46 -1.06 4.41
C ARG A 16 2.65 -0.12 4.27
N SER A 17 2.98 0.62 5.32
CA SER A 17 4.11 1.54 5.36
C SER A 17 4.93 1.35 6.63
N ILE A 18 6.24 1.56 6.49
CA ILE A 18 7.18 1.61 7.60
C ILE A 18 8.20 2.71 7.29
N GLU A 19 8.57 3.46 8.31
CA GLU A 19 9.63 4.47 8.21
C GLU A 19 10.88 3.90 8.89
N ILE A 20 12.02 4.03 8.21
CA ILE A 20 13.32 3.59 8.71
C ILE A 20 14.32 4.73 8.60
N GLU A 21 15.25 4.79 9.55
CA GLU A 21 16.38 5.71 9.50
C GLU A 21 17.57 4.99 8.86
N VAL A 22 18.21 5.65 7.90
CA VAL A 22 19.34 5.10 7.15
C VAL A 22 20.47 6.12 7.19
N GLU A 23 21.63 5.71 7.68
CA GLU A 23 22.85 6.51 7.59
C GLU A 23 23.44 6.36 6.18
N ALA A 24 23.49 7.46 5.43
CA ALA A 24 24.07 7.52 4.09
C ALA A 24 24.56 8.95 3.80
N ASP A 25 25.42 9.10 2.80
CA ASP A 25 25.95 10.41 2.40
C ASP A 25 24.87 11.30 1.75
N ASP A 26 23.92 10.71 1.03
CA ASP A 26 22.74 11.39 0.50
C ASP A 26 21.50 10.46 0.31
N GLU A 27 20.40 11.02 -0.21
CA GLU A 27 19.14 10.31 -0.44
C GLU A 27 19.27 9.18 -1.48
N TYR A 28 20.12 9.36 -2.48
CA TYR A 28 20.33 8.36 -3.51
C TYR A 28 21.06 7.15 -2.92
N ASP A 29 22.14 7.40 -2.16
CA ASP A 29 22.89 6.35 -1.48
C ASP A 29 22.03 5.59 -0.46
N ALA A 30 21.15 6.30 0.27
CA ALA A 30 20.19 5.67 1.18
C ALA A 30 19.25 4.69 0.45
N ARG A 31 18.72 5.09 -0.71
CA ARG A 31 17.84 4.22 -1.54
C ARG A 31 18.59 3.04 -2.15
N GLU A 32 19.81 3.26 -2.61
CA GLU A 32 20.65 2.18 -3.17
C GLU A 32 21.00 1.16 -2.08
N GLY A 33 21.34 1.63 -0.87
CA GLY A 33 21.62 0.77 0.28
C GLY A 33 20.43 -0.13 0.65
N VAL A 34 19.22 0.42 0.65
CA VAL A 34 17.99 -0.35 0.87
C VAL A 34 17.71 -1.33 -0.28
N SER A 35 17.86 -0.88 -1.53
CA SER A 35 17.52 -1.70 -2.71
C SER A 35 18.52 -2.85 -2.95
N SER A 36 19.79 -2.63 -2.60
CA SER A 36 20.86 -3.62 -2.69
C SER A 36 20.86 -4.62 -1.52
N GLY A 37 20.12 -4.34 -0.44
CA GLY A 37 20.12 -5.12 0.79
C GLY A 37 21.33 -4.87 1.69
N ALA A 38 22.09 -3.80 1.43
CA ALA A 38 23.18 -3.37 2.31
C ALA A 38 22.67 -2.76 3.62
N VAL A 39 21.46 -2.22 3.60
CA VAL A 39 20.71 -1.76 4.80
C VAL A 39 19.73 -2.85 5.21
N ASP A 40 19.77 -3.23 6.48
CA ASP A 40 18.82 -4.18 7.02
C ASP A 40 17.42 -3.54 7.05
N THR A 41 16.44 -4.21 6.44
CA THR A 41 15.06 -3.71 6.38
C THR A 41 14.17 -4.56 7.27
N PRO A 42 13.18 -3.96 7.95
CA PRO A 42 12.28 -4.71 8.81
C PRO A 42 11.57 -5.83 8.04
N ASP A 43 11.54 -7.02 8.65
CA ASP A 43 10.79 -8.15 8.13
C ASP A 43 9.31 -7.81 7.94
N PHE A 44 8.64 -8.55 7.05
CA PHE A 44 7.25 -8.28 6.69
C PHE A 44 6.28 -8.35 7.90
N ASP A 45 6.63 -9.09 8.94
CA ASP A 45 5.86 -9.26 10.18
C ASP A 45 6.29 -8.32 11.30
N ASP A 46 7.21 -7.37 11.05
CA ASP A 46 7.60 -6.36 12.05
C ASP A 46 6.37 -5.59 12.56
N PRO A 47 6.16 -5.48 13.88
CA PRO A 47 4.98 -4.85 14.46
C PRO A 47 4.89 -3.34 14.17
N ARG A 48 5.97 -2.70 13.71
CA ARG A 48 5.98 -1.28 13.35
C ARG A 48 5.32 -1.00 12.01
N TRP A 49 5.07 -2.03 11.19
CA TRP A 49 4.32 -1.86 9.95
C TRP A 49 2.92 -1.32 10.22
N GLN A 50 2.62 -0.16 9.67
CA GLN A 50 1.29 0.44 9.74
C GLN A 50 0.47 -0.01 8.54
N THR A 51 -0.77 -0.45 8.78
CA THR A 51 -1.67 -0.93 7.72
C THR A 51 -2.86 0.02 7.60
N GLY A 52 -2.99 0.65 6.44
CA GLY A 52 -4.14 1.47 6.06
C GLY A 52 -5.06 0.71 5.09
N TRP A 53 -6.36 0.98 5.20
CA TRP A 53 -7.38 0.52 4.27
C TRP A 53 -8.08 1.73 3.68
N ASP A 54 -8.15 1.80 2.36
CA ASP A 54 -8.79 2.92 1.68
C ASP A 54 -9.75 2.43 0.58
N LEU A 55 -10.90 3.10 0.47
CA LEU A 55 -11.89 2.85 -0.58
C LEU A 55 -11.54 3.70 -1.79
N GLN A 56 -11.05 3.07 -2.85
CA GLN A 56 -10.52 3.79 -4.00
C GLN A 56 -11.57 4.11 -5.06
N ASN A 57 -12.60 3.27 -5.20
CA ASN A 57 -13.65 3.47 -6.19
C ASN A 57 -14.98 2.81 -5.78
N GLU A 58 -16.07 3.49 -6.08
CA GLU A 58 -17.45 3.00 -6.01
C GLU A 58 -18.09 3.22 -7.40
N GLU A 59 -18.32 2.13 -8.12
CA GLU A 59 -18.95 2.19 -9.45
C GLU A 59 -20.34 1.53 -9.42
N MET A 60 -21.32 2.20 -10.03
CA MET A 60 -22.68 1.69 -10.20
C MET A 60 -23.07 1.68 -11.68
N GLY A 61 -23.59 0.55 -12.14
CA GLY A 61 -24.07 0.39 -13.52
C GLY A 61 -25.12 -0.71 -13.69
N PRO A 62 -25.82 -0.78 -14.84
CA PRO A 62 -26.67 -1.91 -15.15
C PRO A 62 -25.85 -3.21 -15.17
N ALA A 63 -26.43 -4.30 -14.67
CA ALA A 63 -25.76 -5.60 -14.60
C ALA A 63 -25.65 -6.31 -15.94
#